data_AF-A0A3A2ZX64-F1
#
_entry.id   AF-A0A3A2ZX64-F1
#
_cell.length_a   1.000
_cell.length_b   1.000
_cell.length_c   1.000
_cell.angle_alpha   90.00
_cell.angle_beta   90.00
_cell.angle_gamma   90.00
#
_symmetry.space_group_name_H-M   'P 1'
#
loop_
_entity.id
_entity.type
_entity.pdbx_description
1 polymer ?
#
loop_
_entity_poly.entity_id
_entity_poly.type
_entity_poly.pdbx_seq_one_letter_code
_entity_poly.pdbx_strand_id
1 'polypeptide(L)'
;MSETTFAEAMKLSTFEYQPISVPYEGTTLPGYFISPDDTGKPRRTIIFNGGDDSTMSEGWFAIGAAALSRGYNFLAFDGPGQGAAIRSQRLFFYPDWKKVLTPVIDYALTRRDVDPNAIPVFGWTMGGYLVA
;
A
#
# COMPACT_ATOMS: atom_id res chain seq x y z
N MET A 1 16.56 4.55 -8.00
CA MET A 1 16.21 4.62 -6.56
C MET A 1 15.49 3.33 -6.18
N SER A 2 15.40 2.98 -4.89
CA SER A 2 14.83 1.71 -4.39
C SER A 2 13.49 1.35 -5.02
N GLU A 3 12.58 2.32 -5.14
CA GLU A 3 11.24 2.12 -5.73
C GLU A 3 11.27 1.70 -7.19
N THR A 4 12.15 2.30 -8.01
CA THR A 4 12.34 1.89 -9.40
C THR A 4 12.87 0.46 -9.48
N THR A 5 13.85 0.12 -8.63
CA THR A 5 14.42 -1.24 -8.60
C THR A 5 13.38 -2.27 -8.17
N PHE A 6 12.55 -1.95 -7.19
CA PHE A 6 11.45 -2.81 -6.77
C PHE A 6 10.43 -3.03 -7.89
N ALA A 7 10.03 -1.96 -8.58
CA ALA A 7 9.11 -2.06 -9.72
C ALA A 7 9.67 -2.94 -10.86
N GLU A 8 10.94 -2.76 -11.23
CA GLU A 8 11.58 -3.62 -12.23
C GLU A 8 11.68 -5.08 -11.78
N ALA A 9 11.95 -5.34 -10.50
CA ALA A 9 11.96 -6.69 -9.95
C ALA A 9 10.56 -7.34 -9.99
N MET A 10 9.51 -6.58 -9.66
CA MET A 10 8.13 -7.08 -9.67
C MET A 10 7.64 -7.47 -11.06
N LYS A 11 8.11 -6.80 -12.13
CA LYS A 11 7.84 -7.19 -13.53
C LYS A 11 8.37 -8.58 -13.90
N LEU A 12 9.33 -9.10 -13.15
CA LEU A 12 9.89 -10.44 -13.35
C LEU A 12 9.20 -11.50 -12.46
N SER A 13 8.29 -11.09 -11.58
CA SER A 13 7.55 -12.00 -10.72
C SER A 13 6.34 -12.61 -11.43
N THR A 14 5.76 -13.65 -10.84
CA THR A 14 4.48 -14.22 -11.31
C THR A 14 3.26 -13.50 -10.73
N PHE A 15 3.47 -12.46 -9.91
CA PHE A 15 2.39 -11.68 -9.32
C PHE A 15 2.03 -10.52 -10.22
N GLU A 16 0.76 -10.14 -10.20
CA GLU A 16 0.30 -8.98 -10.93
C GLU A 16 0.60 -7.72 -10.14
N TYR A 17 1.55 -6.92 -10.63
CA TYR A 17 2.00 -5.69 -10.01
C TYR A 17 1.43 -4.47 -10.71
N GLN A 18 0.84 -3.55 -9.94
CA GLN A 18 0.29 -2.30 -10.43
C GLN A 18 0.76 -1.13 -9.56
N PRO A 19 1.48 -0.13 -10.12
CA PRO A 19 1.64 1.14 -9.43
C PRO A 19 0.30 1.84 -9.33
N ILE A 20 0.01 2.42 -8.18
CA ILE A 20 -1.25 3.12 -7.90
C ILE A 20 -0.97 4.53 -7.40
N SER A 21 -1.96 5.40 -7.57
CA SER A 21 -1.97 6.76 -7.02
C SER A 21 -3.29 6.94 -6.30
N VAL A 22 -3.23 6.94 -4.96
CA VAL A 22 -4.41 7.05 -4.10
C VAL A 22 -4.80 8.53 -4.00
N PRO A 23 -6.02 8.95 -4.36
CA PRO A 23 -6.45 10.35 -4.20
C PRO A 23 -6.33 10.82 -2.75
N TYR A 24 -5.75 12.00 -2.52
CA TYR A 24 -5.54 12.56 -1.18
C TYR A 24 -5.43 14.09 -1.23
N GLU A 25 -6.31 14.83 -0.56
CA GLU A 25 -6.27 16.30 -0.37
C GLU A 25 -5.79 17.13 -1.60
N GLY A 26 -6.40 16.91 -2.77
CA GLY A 26 -6.04 17.65 -4.01
C GLY A 26 -4.73 17.20 -4.66
N THR A 27 -4.12 16.14 -4.15
CA THR A 27 -2.95 15.44 -4.68
C THR A 27 -3.19 13.92 -4.62
N THR A 28 -2.12 13.12 -4.61
CA THR A 28 -2.17 11.66 -4.50
C THR A 28 -1.07 11.09 -3.62
N LEU A 29 -1.35 10.01 -2.89
CA LEU A 29 -0.33 9.19 -2.22
C LEU A 29 0.20 8.12 -3.19
N PRO A 30 1.52 7.93 -3.30
CA PRO A 30 2.10 6.89 -4.13
C PRO A 30 1.94 5.53 -3.45
N GLY A 31 1.67 4.49 -4.24
CA GLY A 31 1.52 3.13 -3.72
C GLY A 31 1.70 2.05 -4.77
N TYR A 32 1.60 0.81 -4.32
CA TYR A 32 1.54 -0.39 -5.14
C TYR A 32 0.34 -1.24 -4.76
N PHE A 33 -0.33 -1.79 -5.75
CA PHE A 33 -1.29 -2.88 -5.59
C PHE A 33 -0.74 -4.11 -6.26
N ILE A 34 -0.72 -5.24 -5.54
CA ILE A 34 -0.20 -6.51 -6.02
C ILE A 34 -1.24 -7.58 -5.77
N SER A 35 -1.58 -8.37 -6.79
CA SER A 35 -2.50 -9.51 -6.66
C SER A 35 -1.82 -10.84 -6.98
N PRO A 36 -2.35 -11.97 -6.47
CA PRO A 36 -1.82 -13.30 -6.76
C PRO A 36 -1.81 -13.66 -8.25
N ASP A 37 -2.78 -13.15 -9.01
CA ASP A 37 -3.02 -13.41 -10.43
C ASP A 37 -3.89 -12.28 -11.05
N ASP A 38 -4.12 -12.36 -12.37
CA ASP A 38 -4.87 -11.40 -13.19
C ASP A 38 -6.37 -11.73 -13.32
N THR A 39 -6.85 -12.74 -12.58
CA THR A 39 -8.23 -13.25 -12.71
C THR A 39 -9.30 -12.20 -12.38
N GLY A 40 -8.91 -11.13 -11.68
CA GLY A 40 -9.81 -10.08 -11.21
C GLY A 40 -10.82 -10.56 -10.17
N LYS A 41 -10.61 -11.75 -9.60
CA LYS A 41 -11.45 -12.30 -8.54
C LYS A 41 -11.33 -11.44 -7.27
N PRO A 42 -12.44 -11.07 -6.62
CA PRO A 42 -12.41 -10.42 -5.31
C PRO A 42 -11.63 -11.25 -4.28
N ARG A 43 -10.66 -10.63 -3.61
CA ARG A 43 -9.84 -11.25 -2.56
C ARG A 43 -9.77 -10.36 -1.34
N ARG A 44 -9.46 -10.99 -0.21
CA ARG A 44 -9.04 -10.27 1.00
C ARG A 44 -7.82 -9.43 0.67
N THR A 45 -7.77 -8.19 1.12
CA THR A 45 -6.70 -7.25 0.76
C THR A 45 -6.03 -6.73 2.02
N ILE A 46 -4.76 -7.04 2.22
CA ILE A 46 -4.01 -6.43 3.31
C ILE A 46 -3.45 -5.08 2.88
N ILE A 47 -3.76 -4.04 3.65
CA ILE A 47 -3.16 -2.71 3.49
C ILE A 47 -1.96 -2.63 4.41
N PHE A 48 -0.78 -2.36 3.87
CA PHE A 48 0.43 -2.06 4.63
C PHE A 48 0.55 -0.55 4.85
N ASN A 49 0.65 -0.17 6.12
CA ASN A 49 0.99 1.17 6.55
C ASN A 49 2.40 1.16 7.16
N GLY A 50 3.35 1.83 6.51
CA GLY A 50 4.72 1.92 6.98
C GLY A 50 4.88 2.68 8.30
N GLY A 51 6.09 2.62 8.85
CA GLY A 51 6.58 3.43 9.96
C GLY A 51 7.13 4.78 9.53
N ASP A 52 7.99 5.36 10.37
CA ASP A 52 8.61 6.67 10.14
C ASP A 52 9.59 6.64 8.95
N ASP A 53 10.55 5.71 8.98
CA ASP A 53 11.59 5.53 7.96
C ASP A 53 11.28 4.45 6.93
N SER A 54 10.10 3.83 7.02
CA SER A 54 9.64 2.78 6.11
C SER A 54 9.36 3.29 4.70
N THR A 55 9.43 2.36 3.76
CA THR A 55 8.95 2.54 2.38
C THR A 55 7.88 1.51 2.05
N MET A 56 7.00 1.83 1.11
CA MET A 56 6.05 0.86 0.56
C MET A 56 6.72 -0.41 -0.01
N SER A 57 7.96 -0.31 -0.52
CA SER A 57 8.74 -1.47 -0.98
C SER A 57 9.24 -2.36 0.16
N GLU A 58 9.52 -1.82 1.36
CA GLU A 58 9.81 -2.62 2.56
C GLU A 58 8.61 -3.51 2.92
N GLY A 59 7.39 -2.99 2.74
CA GLY A 59 6.15 -3.71 3.05
C GLY A 59 6.03 -5.06 2.35
N TRP A 60 6.63 -5.21 1.17
CA TRP A 60 6.74 -6.50 0.48
C TRP A 60 7.39 -7.58 1.33
N PHE A 61 8.54 -7.25 1.94
CA PHE A 61 9.33 -8.16 2.76
C PHE A 61 8.72 -8.34 4.15
N ALA A 62 8.09 -7.29 4.68
CA ALA A 62 7.46 -7.32 6.00
C ALA A 62 6.22 -8.24 6.03
N ILE A 63 5.33 -8.11 5.04
CA ILE A 63 4.06 -8.87 5.03
C ILE A 63 3.53 -9.21 3.64
N GLY A 64 3.87 -8.44 2.60
CA GLY A 64 3.27 -8.57 1.27
C GLY A 64 3.47 -9.93 0.62
N ALA A 65 4.69 -10.45 0.57
CA ALA A 65 4.98 -11.77 0.01
C ALA A 65 4.24 -12.91 0.75
N ALA A 66 4.13 -12.79 2.08
CA ALA A 66 3.42 -13.76 2.91
C ALA A 66 1.90 -13.69 2.71
N ALA A 67 1.34 -12.50 2.48
CA ALA A 67 -0.07 -12.30 2.17
C ALA A 67 -0.43 -12.86 0.79
N LEU A 68 0.38 -12.53 -0.23
CA LEU A 68 0.19 -13.01 -1.60
C LEU A 68 0.24 -14.53 -1.71
N SER A 69 1.19 -15.18 -1.03
CA SER A 69 1.28 -16.65 -0.99
C SER A 69 0.07 -17.32 -0.32
N ARG A 70 -0.71 -16.56 0.46
CA ARG A 70 -1.98 -17.01 1.08
C ARG A 70 -3.21 -16.57 0.29
N GLY A 71 -3.04 -16.00 -0.90
CA GLY A 71 -4.11 -15.59 -1.80
C GLY A 71 -4.76 -14.25 -1.48
N TYR A 72 -4.12 -13.42 -0.64
CA TYR A 72 -4.55 -12.04 -0.39
C TYR A 72 -4.00 -11.12 -1.48
N ASN A 73 -4.71 -10.03 -1.78
CA ASN A 73 -4.07 -8.88 -2.42
C ASN A 73 -3.24 -8.13 -1.39
N PHE A 74 -2.25 -7.39 -1.88
CA PHE A 74 -1.38 -6.54 -1.09
C PHE A 74 -1.45 -5.11 -1.61
N LEU A 75 -1.79 -4.16 -0.75
CA LEU A 75 -1.76 -2.73 -1.04
C LEU A 75 -0.76 -2.07 -0.10
N ALA A 76 0.29 -1.45 -0.63
CA ALA A 76 1.20 -0.61 0.13
C ALA A 76 1.14 0.83 -0.38
N PHE A 77 1.33 1.79 0.50
CA PHE A 77 1.39 3.20 0.16
C PHE A 77 2.39 3.92 1.07
N ASP A 78 2.89 5.06 0.62
CA ASP A 78 3.62 6.00 1.48
C ASP A 78 2.70 7.16 1.84
N GLY A 79 2.40 7.34 3.13
CA GLY A 79 1.61 8.46 3.64
C GLY A 79 2.44 9.75 3.82
N PRO A 80 1.80 10.89 4.14
CA PRO A 80 2.52 12.14 4.44
C PRO A 80 3.57 11.91 5.54
N GLY A 81 4.79 12.38 5.31
CA GLY A 81 5.95 12.14 6.19
C GLY A 81 6.74 10.86 5.90
N GLN A 82 6.23 9.97 5.04
CA GLN A 82 6.82 8.65 4.78
C GLN A 82 7.34 8.52 3.35
N GLY A 83 8.38 7.70 3.16
CA GLY A 83 8.89 7.26 1.86
C GLY A 83 8.86 8.28 0.72
N ALA A 84 8.24 7.92 -0.40
CA ALA A 84 8.13 8.75 -1.60
C ALA A 84 7.24 9.98 -1.42
N ALA A 85 6.24 9.93 -0.52
CA ALA A 85 5.37 11.07 -0.27
C ALA A 85 6.16 12.27 0.30
N ILE A 86 7.02 12.06 1.29
CA ILE A 86 7.90 13.14 1.77
C ILE A 86 9.03 13.47 0.78
N ARG A 87 9.69 12.45 0.21
CA ARG A 87 10.90 12.65 -0.59
C ARG A 87 10.64 13.27 -1.96
N SER A 88 9.56 12.88 -2.63
CA SER A 88 9.25 13.30 -4.00
C SER A 88 8.14 14.33 -4.05
N GLN A 89 7.12 14.22 -3.19
CA GLN A 89 5.96 15.11 -3.22
C GLN A 89 6.02 16.22 -2.15
N ARG A 90 6.98 16.15 -1.22
CA ARG A 90 7.09 17.06 -0.06
C ARG A 90 5.83 17.09 0.80
N LEU A 91 5.14 15.96 0.91
CA LEU A 91 4.04 15.79 1.86
C LEU A 91 4.65 15.52 3.23
N PHE A 92 4.56 16.51 4.11
CA PHE A 92 5.06 16.43 5.49
C PHE A 92 4.10 15.65 6.38
N PHE A 93 4.63 15.12 7.48
CA PHE A 93 3.87 14.32 8.42
C PHE A 93 2.58 15.03 8.86
N TYR A 94 1.48 14.28 8.88
CA TYR A 94 0.17 14.76 9.30
C TYR A 94 -0.34 13.88 10.45
N PRO A 95 -0.67 14.46 11.63
CA PRO A 95 -0.95 13.67 12.81
C PRO A 95 -2.34 13.01 12.84
N ASP A 96 -3.34 13.57 12.16
CA ASP A 96 -4.68 12.97 12.10
C ASP A 96 -4.72 11.89 11.02
N TRP A 97 -4.21 10.71 11.38
CA TRP A 97 -3.97 9.61 10.46
C TRP A 97 -5.25 8.99 9.89
N LYS A 98 -6.41 9.23 10.51
CA LYS A 98 -7.70 8.83 9.94
C LYS A 98 -7.93 9.49 8.58
N LYS A 99 -7.47 10.73 8.38
CA LYS A 99 -7.56 11.42 7.09
C LYS A 99 -6.60 10.89 6.04
N VAL A 100 -5.56 10.16 6.46
CA VAL A 100 -4.62 9.48 5.55
C VAL A 100 -5.13 8.10 5.20
N LEU A 101 -5.60 7.33 6.18
CA LEU A 101 -6.02 5.95 5.99
C LEU A 101 -7.38 5.83 5.29
N THR A 102 -8.32 6.74 5.57
CA THR A 102 -9.67 6.68 4.95
C THR A 102 -9.60 6.72 3.42
N PRO A 103 -8.88 7.65 2.77
CA PRO A 103 -8.74 7.65 1.31
C PRO A 103 -8.08 6.39 0.73
N VAL A 104 -7.17 5.75 1.47
CA VAL A 104 -6.52 4.49 1.05
C VAL A 104 -7.54 3.34 1.06
N ILE A 105 -8.37 3.26 2.10
CA ILE A 105 -9.45 2.27 2.19
C ILE A 105 -10.50 2.55 1.11
N ASP A 106 -10.91 3.82 0.94
CA ASP A 106 -11.87 4.22 -0.10
C ASP A 106 -11.35 3.85 -1.49
N TYR A 107 -10.07 4.10 -1.78
CA TYR A 107 -9.44 3.66 -3.02
C TYR A 107 -9.53 2.14 -3.19
N ALA A 108 -9.18 1.36 -2.17
CA ALA A 108 -9.27 -0.10 -2.22
C ALA A 108 -10.70 -0.57 -2.52
N LEU A 109 -11.72 0.08 -1.94
CA LEU A 109 -13.13 -0.22 -2.15
C LEU A 109 -13.63 0.12 -3.57
N THR A 110 -12.94 0.99 -4.31
CA THR A 110 -13.27 1.23 -5.73
C THR A 110 -12.92 0.06 -6.64
N ARG A 111 -12.08 -0.87 -6.17
CA ARG A 111 -11.55 -1.96 -6.99
C ARG A 111 -12.46 -3.19 -6.97
N ARG A 112 -12.76 -3.72 -8.14
CA ARG A 112 -13.57 -4.95 -8.31
C ARG A 112 -12.88 -6.23 -7.80
N ASP A 113 -11.56 -6.22 -7.70
CA ASP A 113 -10.74 -7.35 -7.28
C ASP A 113 -10.47 -7.37 -5.76
N VAL A 114 -11.09 -6.46 -5.01
CA VAL A 114 -11.05 -6.38 -3.55
C VAL A 114 -12.39 -6.87 -2.97
N ASP A 115 -12.33 -7.74 -1.96
CA ASP A 115 -13.48 -8.09 -1.13
C ASP A 115 -13.76 -6.95 -0.13
N PRO A 116 -14.89 -6.24 -0.25
CA PRO A 116 -15.19 -5.08 0.60
C PRO A 116 -15.38 -5.46 2.08
N ASN A 117 -15.59 -6.74 2.39
CA ASN A 117 -15.78 -7.21 3.77
C ASN A 117 -14.48 -7.70 4.43
N ALA A 118 -13.33 -7.63 3.74
CA ALA A 118 -12.09 -8.22 4.21
C ALA A 118 -10.84 -7.40 3.84
N ILE A 119 -10.70 -6.24 4.48
CA ILE A 119 -9.57 -5.30 4.28
C ILE A 119 -8.80 -5.09 5.60
N PRO A 120 -8.00 -6.07 6.07
CA PRO A 120 -7.15 -5.85 7.23
C PRO A 120 -6.06 -4.80 6.96
N VAL A 121 -5.81 -3.95 7.95
CA VAL A 121 -4.70 -2.98 7.93
C VAL A 121 -3.58 -3.52 8.81
N PHE A 122 -2.37 -3.53 8.28
CA PHE A 122 -1.15 -3.94 8.95
C PHE A 122 -0.25 -2.72 9.12
N GLY A 123 -0.15 -2.23 10.35
CA GLY A 123 0.76 -1.14 10.71
C GLY A 123 2.13 -1.68 11.11
N TRP A 124 3.18 -1.21 10.44
CA TRP A 124 4.56 -1.57 10.75
C TRP A 124 5.20 -0.54 11.66
N THR A 125 5.80 -0.99 12.77
CA THR A 125 6.44 -0.11 13.78
C THR A 125 5.52 1.06 14.20
N MET A 126 5.92 2.33 14.03
CA MET A 126 5.07 3.51 14.25
C MET A 126 3.74 3.45 13.49
N GLY A 127 3.71 2.81 12.32
CA GLY A 127 2.50 2.54 11.56
C GLY A 127 1.44 1.79 12.36
N GLY A 128 1.86 0.92 13.29
CA GLY A 128 0.97 0.22 14.21
C GLY A 128 0.22 1.17 15.14
N TYR A 129 0.89 2.23 15.62
CA TYR A 129 0.25 3.29 16.41
C TYR A 129 -0.68 4.15 15.56
N LEU A 130 -0.29 4.44 14.31
CA LEU A 130 -1.06 5.29 13.40
C LEU A 130 -2.39 4.66 12.95
N VAL A 131 -2.48 3.33 12.93
CA VAL A 131 -3.67 2.57 12.48
C VAL A 131 -4.46 1.91 13.61
N ALA A 132 -4.13 2.23 14.86
CA ALA A 132 -4.77 1.68 16.07
C ALA A 132 -6.18 2.24 16.32
#